data_AF-G3JUJ5-F1
#
_entry.id   AF-G3JUJ5-F1
#
_cell.length_a   1.000
_cell.length_b   1.000
_cell.length_c   1.000
_cell.angle_alpha   90.00
_cell.angle_beta   90.00
_cell.angle_gamma   90.00
#
_symmetry.space_group_name_H-M   'P 1'
#
loop_
_entity.id
_entity.type
_entity.pdbx_description
1 polymer ?
#
loop_
_entity_poly.entity_id
_entity_poly.type
_entity_poly.pdbx_seq_one_letter_code
_entity_poly.pdbx_strand_id
1 'polypeptide(L)'
;MKTAVILISLFAATISAEVEPSYGYGGVKFCKHWNQGQPCITLDCCSSCDNMPSDWNDQVSSYQVTRGCGPCTFYEHNDCGGASFTSHDNEPQNVPEGWWNDRISSYRCS
;
A
#
# COMPACT_ATOMS: atom_id res chain seq x y z
N MET A 1 -27.34 22.67 -51.51
CA MET A 1 -27.28 22.34 -50.07
C MET A 1 -26.83 20.89 -49.96
N LYS A 2 -25.73 20.66 -49.22
CA LYS A 2 -25.27 19.43 -48.51
C LYS A 2 -25.37 18.10 -49.28
N THR A 3 -24.30 17.31 -49.35
CA THR A 3 -23.99 16.38 -48.25
C THR A 3 -22.53 15.94 -48.33
N ALA A 4 -21.79 16.11 -47.24
CA ALA A 4 -20.46 15.54 -47.04
C ALA A 4 -20.60 14.16 -46.39
N VAL A 5 -19.95 13.15 -46.94
CA VAL A 5 -19.87 11.79 -46.35
C VAL A 5 -18.60 11.75 -45.50
N ILE A 6 -18.76 11.68 -44.18
CA ILE A 6 -17.64 11.55 -43.23
C ILE A 6 -17.46 10.06 -42.96
N LEU A 7 -16.37 9.49 -43.49
CA LEU A 7 -15.89 8.17 -43.11
C LEU A 7 -15.25 8.27 -41.72
N ILE A 8 -15.96 7.82 -40.70
CA ILE A 8 -15.43 7.71 -39.34
C ILE A 8 -14.73 6.34 -39.24
N SER A 9 -13.40 6.37 -39.18
CA SER A 9 -12.59 5.18 -38.90
C SER A 9 -12.86 4.72 -37.46
N LEU A 10 -13.38 3.48 -37.29
CA LEU A 10 -13.41 2.83 -35.99
C LEU A 10 -12.00 2.41 -35.60
N PHE A 11 -11.35 3.17 -34.71
CA PHE A 11 -10.30 2.62 -33.88
C PHE A 11 -10.97 1.91 -32.70
N ALA A 12 -10.74 0.60 -32.58
CA ALA A 12 -11.08 -0.14 -31.38
C ALA A 12 -10.19 0.39 -30.24
N ALA A 13 -10.79 1.11 -29.29
CA ALA A 13 -10.11 1.51 -28.08
C ALA A 13 -9.88 0.25 -27.22
N THR A 14 -8.62 -0.17 -27.09
CA THR A 14 -8.21 -1.10 -26.05
C THR A 14 -8.37 -0.41 -24.71
N ILE A 15 -9.31 -0.89 -23.90
CA ILE A 15 -9.45 -0.47 -22.50
C ILE A 15 -8.25 -1.01 -21.74
N SER A 16 -7.18 -0.23 -21.65
CA SER A 16 -6.21 -0.41 -20.56
C SER A 16 -6.88 0.19 -19.32
N ALA A 17 -7.14 -0.65 -18.32
CA ALA A 17 -7.36 -0.14 -16.97
C ALA A 17 -6.05 0.55 -16.56
N GLU A 18 -6.01 1.86 -16.71
CA GLU A 18 -4.98 2.67 -16.10
C GLU A 18 -5.14 2.52 -14.58
N VAL A 19 -4.11 1.97 -13.94
CA VAL A 19 -3.97 2.09 -12.49
C VAL A 19 -3.81 3.58 -12.23
N GLU A 20 -4.90 4.22 -11.81
CA GLU A 20 -4.90 5.62 -11.40
C GLU A 20 -3.79 5.80 -10.35
N PRO A 21 -2.76 6.63 -10.60
CA PRO A 21 -1.74 6.89 -9.61
C PRO A 21 -2.40 7.58 -8.42
N SER A 22 -2.28 7.00 -7.22
CA SER A 22 -2.70 7.63 -5.96
C SER A 22 -2.11 9.04 -5.89
N TYR A 23 -2.95 10.03 -6.12
CA TYR A 23 -2.56 11.43 -6.28
C TYR A 23 -2.38 12.05 -4.88
N GLY A 24 -1.14 12.01 -4.36
CA GLY A 24 -0.65 12.96 -3.35
C GLY A 24 -0.88 12.63 -1.87
N TYR A 25 -1.64 11.59 -1.54
CA TYR A 25 -1.67 11.05 -0.18
C TYR A 25 -0.62 9.95 -0.09
N GLY A 26 0.30 10.05 0.88
CA GLY A 26 1.28 8.99 1.06
C GLY A 26 0.57 7.65 1.33
N GLY A 27 1.29 6.56 1.09
CA GLY A 27 0.91 5.23 1.54
C GLY A 27 2.03 4.49 2.27
N VAL A 28 1.69 3.34 2.82
CA VAL A 28 2.65 2.36 3.32
C VAL A 28 2.67 1.18 2.36
N LYS A 29 3.83 0.92 1.78
CA LYS A 29 4.08 -0.29 1.01
C LYS A 29 4.41 -1.42 1.98
N PHE A 30 3.69 -2.52 1.89
CA PHE A 30 3.94 -3.75 2.63
C PHE A 30 4.32 -4.87 1.66
N CYS A 31 5.27 -5.72 2.05
CA CYS A 31 5.74 -6.82 1.24
C CYS A 31 5.80 -8.10 2.07
N LYS A 32 5.42 -9.24 1.48
CA LYS A 32 5.40 -10.53 2.16
C LYS A 32 6.77 -11.16 2.36
N HIS A 33 7.80 -10.59 1.74
CA HIS A 33 9.16 -11.06 1.87
C HIS A 33 10.09 -9.94 2.32
N TRP A 34 11.23 -10.34 2.85
CA TRP A 34 12.31 -9.44 3.23
C TRP A 34 12.85 -8.66 2.02
N ASN A 35 13.50 -7.53 2.29
CA ASN A 35 14.17 -6.70 1.31
C ASN A 35 13.25 -6.25 0.16
N GLN A 36 11.98 -5.95 0.47
CA GLN A 36 10.96 -5.54 -0.50
C GLN A 36 10.63 -6.60 -1.56
N GLY A 37 10.81 -7.89 -1.23
CA GLY A 37 10.47 -8.98 -2.12
C GLY A 37 8.96 -9.09 -2.38
N GLN A 38 8.58 -9.37 -3.63
CA GLN A 38 7.19 -9.52 -4.06
C GLN A 38 6.53 -10.77 -3.43
N PRO A 39 5.21 -10.79 -3.19
CA PRO A 39 4.26 -9.74 -3.53
C PRO A 39 4.33 -8.53 -2.58
N CYS A 40 3.92 -7.36 -3.07
CA CYS A 40 3.75 -6.14 -2.29
C CYS A 40 2.36 -5.52 -2.52
N ILE A 41 1.82 -4.84 -1.50
CA ILE A 41 0.62 -4.00 -1.56
C ILE A 41 0.99 -2.60 -1.06
N THR A 42 0.29 -1.56 -1.52
CA THR A 42 0.38 -0.22 -0.92
C THR A 42 -0.98 0.17 -0.41
N LEU A 43 -1.03 0.55 0.86
CA LEU A 43 -2.25 1.00 1.54
C LEU A 43 -2.10 2.47 1.94
N ASP A 44 -3.20 3.20 1.97
CA ASP A 44 -3.19 4.61 2.36
C ASP A 44 -2.81 4.77 3.84
N CYS A 45 -2.14 5.88 4.17
CA CYS A 45 -1.67 6.16 5.53
C CYS A 45 -2.44 7.26 6.26
N CYS A 46 -3.51 7.81 5.66
CA CYS A 46 -4.30 8.88 6.28
C CYS A 46 -5.37 8.38 7.26
N SER A 47 -5.19 7.20 7.86
CA SER A 47 -6.15 6.60 8.79
C SER A 47 -5.72 6.72 10.25
N SER A 48 -6.72 6.81 11.14
CA SER A 48 -6.49 6.80 12.59
C SER A 48 -6.08 5.42 13.11
N CYS A 49 -6.47 4.35 12.41
CA CYS A 49 -6.07 2.96 12.62
C CYS A 49 -6.74 2.09 11.54
N ASP A 50 -5.98 1.29 10.80
CA ASP A 50 -6.49 0.32 9.83
C ASP A 50 -6.02 -1.10 10.13
N ASN A 51 -6.93 -2.06 9.97
CA ASN A 51 -6.61 -3.48 9.98
C ASN A 51 -5.99 -3.90 8.65
N MET A 52 -5.08 -4.88 8.72
CA MET A 52 -4.55 -5.51 7.53
C MET A 52 -5.67 -6.24 6.77
N PRO A 53 -5.70 -6.17 5.43
CA PRO A 53 -6.54 -7.04 4.64
C PRO A 53 -6.28 -8.51 4.99
N SER A 54 -7.31 -9.36 4.90
CA SER A 54 -7.22 -10.76 5.32
C SER A 54 -6.05 -11.53 4.69
N ASP A 55 -5.69 -11.24 3.44
CA ASP A 55 -4.59 -11.92 2.73
C ASP A 55 -3.19 -11.42 3.14
N TRP A 56 -3.14 -10.35 3.93
CA TRP A 56 -1.93 -9.62 4.35
C TRP A 56 -1.71 -9.64 5.87
N ASN A 57 -2.77 -9.90 6.63
CA ASN A 57 -2.70 -10.08 8.07
C ASN A 57 -1.69 -11.17 8.43
N ASP A 58 -0.72 -10.86 9.28
CA ASP A 58 0.31 -11.82 9.70
C ASP A 58 1.11 -12.40 8.52
N GLN A 59 1.40 -11.56 7.52
CA GLN A 59 2.16 -11.95 6.32
C GLN A 59 3.26 -10.94 5.95
N VAL A 60 3.35 -9.82 6.68
CA VAL A 60 4.27 -8.73 6.32
C VAL A 60 5.67 -9.00 6.89
N SER A 61 6.65 -8.93 6.00
CA SER A 61 8.06 -9.15 6.31
C SER A 61 8.93 -7.90 6.03
N SER A 62 8.48 -6.99 5.16
CA SER A 62 9.13 -5.69 4.96
C SER A 62 8.12 -4.61 4.60
N TYR A 63 8.49 -3.35 4.85
CA TYR A 63 7.62 -2.20 4.64
C TYR A 63 8.40 -0.98 4.17
N GLN A 64 7.69 0.01 3.62
CA GLN A 64 8.22 1.33 3.32
C GLN A 64 7.13 2.38 3.50
N VAL A 65 7.37 3.35 4.36
CA VAL A 65 6.48 4.51 4.53
C VAL A 65 6.83 5.53 3.45
N THR A 66 5.94 5.74 2.48
CA THR A 66 6.21 6.65 1.36
C THR A 66 6.10 8.12 1.79
N ARG A 67 6.65 9.03 0.98
CA ARG A 67 6.58 10.47 1.26
C ARG A 67 5.13 10.94 1.26
N GLY A 68 4.76 11.75 2.26
CA GLY A 68 3.39 12.21 2.47
C GLY A 68 2.67 11.49 3.62
N CYS A 69 3.25 10.41 4.14
CA CYS A 69 2.91 9.84 5.45
C CYS A 69 3.95 10.30 6.48
N GLY A 70 3.52 10.64 7.69
CA GLY A 70 4.42 10.65 8.82
C GLY A 70 4.68 9.23 9.34
N PRO A 71 5.38 9.12 10.48
CA PRO A 71 5.71 7.82 11.07
C PRO A 71 4.47 6.95 11.28
N CYS A 72 4.61 5.67 10.95
CA CYS A 72 3.56 4.68 11.15
C CYS A 72 3.92 3.78 12.33
N THR A 73 2.95 3.53 13.21
CA THR A 73 3.03 2.48 14.23
C THR A 73 2.31 1.23 13.73
N PHE A 74 2.99 0.10 13.78
CA PHE A 74 2.48 -1.22 13.39
C PHE A 74 2.19 -2.06 14.64
N TYR A 75 1.15 -2.87 14.57
CA TYR A 75 0.58 -3.58 15.71
C TYR A 75 0.46 -5.07 15.44
N GLU A 76 0.66 -5.86 16.51
CA GLU A 76 0.51 -7.31 16.49
C GLU A 76 -0.95 -7.76 16.36
N HIS A 77 -1.89 -6.97 16.88
CA HIS A 77 -3.31 -7.31 16.83
C HIS A 77 -4.08 -6.33 15.96
N ASN A 78 -5.33 -6.70 15.64
CA ASN A 78 -6.30 -5.81 15.03
C ASN A 78 -6.60 -4.61 15.94
N ASP A 79 -7.21 -3.59 15.34
CA ASP A 79 -7.70 -2.36 15.96
C ASP A 79 -6.62 -1.61 16.74
N CYS A 80 -5.38 -1.67 16.24
CA CYS A 80 -4.19 -1.04 16.82
C CYS A 80 -3.93 -1.47 18.27
N GLY A 81 -4.18 -2.74 18.57
CA GLY A 81 -3.96 -3.35 19.86
C GLY A 81 -2.68 -4.17 19.97
N GLY A 82 -2.36 -4.61 21.19
CA GLY A 82 -1.22 -5.48 21.45
C GLY A 82 0.12 -4.76 21.43
N ALA A 83 1.20 -5.52 21.21
CA ALA A 83 2.53 -4.96 21.09
C ALA A 83 2.68 -4.18 19.77
N SER A 84 3.64 -3.25 19.73
CA SER A 84 3.82 -2.34 18.59
C SER A 84 5.26 -1.89 18.36
N PHE A 85 5.57 -1.47 17.14
CA PHE A 85 6.79 -0.74 16.80
C PHE A 85 6.48 0.39 15.81
N THR A 86 7.34 1.41 15.75
CA THR A 86 7.13 2.59 14.89
C THR A 86 8.23 2.69 13.84
N SER A 87 7.86 3.03 12.61
CA SER A 87 8.80 3.30 11.51
C SER A 87 9.75 4.44 11.86
N HIS A 88 11.02 4.32 11.47
CA HIS A 88 12.03 5.33 11.78
C HIS A 88 12.22 6.37 10.67
N ASP A 89 12.04 5.99 9.41
CA ASP A 89 12.23 6.83 8.23
C ASP A 89 11.32 6.35 7.06
N ASN A 90 11.50 6.98 5.90
CA ASN A 90 10.78 6.66 4.67
C ASN A 90 11.57 5.71 3.75
N GLU A 91 12.67 5.14 4.24
CA GLU A 91 13.45 4.15 3.49
C GLU A 91 12.79 2.77 3.58
N PRO A 92 13.10 1.86 2.65
CA PRO A 92 12.65 0.48 2.76
C PRO A 92 13.26 -0.23 3.97
N GLN A 93 12.43 -0.84 4.80
CA GLN A 93 12.85 -1.51 6.02
C GLN A 93 12.31 -2.93 6.08
N ASN A 94 13.10 -3.86 6.64
CA ASN A 94 12.54 -5.11 7.14
C ASN A 94 11.78 -4.83 8.45
N VAL A 95 10.80 -5.65 8.76
CA VAL A 95 10.24 -5.62 10.12
C VAL A 95 11.33 -5.95 11.14
N PRO A 96 11.22 -5.50 12.40
CA PRO A 96 12.24 -5.76 13.41
C PRO A 96 12.61 -7.25 13.47
N GLU A 97 13.91 -7.54 13.50
CA GLU A 97 14.38 -8.93 13.48
C GLU A 97 13.84 -9.73 14.68
N GLY A 98 13.60 -11.01 14.45
CA GLY A 98 13.05 -11.92 15.45
C GLY A 98 11.54 -12.08 15.31
N TRP A 99 10.80 -11.70 16.35
CA TRP A 99 9.41 -12.12 16.53
C TRP A 99 8.38 -11.37 15.68
N TRP A 100 8.74 -10.25 15.06
CA TRP A 100 7.80 -9.38 14.32
C TRP A 100 7.51 -9.84 12.88
N ASN A 101 8.32 -10.75 12.35
CA ASN A 101 8.10 -11.31 11.03
C ASN A 101 6.71 -11.96 10.94
N ASP A 102 5.93 -11.53 9.95
CA ASP A 102 4.60 -12.08 9.67
C ASP A 102 3.63 -11.94 10.85
N ARG A 103 3.67 -10.81 11.56
CA ARG A 103 2.82 -10.57 12.74
C ARG A 103 2.06 -9.23 12.74
N ILE A 104 2.23 -8.43 11.69
CA ILE A 104 1.50 -7.15 11.61
C ILE A 104 0.05 -7.44 11.25
N SER A 105 -0.86 -7.00 12.11
CA SER A 105 -2.31 -7.14 11.94
C SER A 105 -3.01 -5.78 11.80
N SER A 106 -2.42 -4.69 12.26
CA SER A 106 -2.96 -3.33 12.02
C SER A 106 -1.88 -2.27 12.05
N TYR A 107 -2.20 -1.07 11.56
CA TYR A 107 -1.28 0.06 11.52
C TYR A 107 -2.01 1.40 11.65
N ARG A 108 -1.28 2.42 12.10
CA ARG A 108 -1.74 3.82 12.12
C ARG A 108 -0.58 4.73 11.77
N CYS A 109 -0.83 5.83 11.06
CA CYS A 109 0.20 6.80 10.73
C CYS A 109 -0.22 8.21 11.16
N SER A 110 0.77 9.06 11.46
CA SER A 110 0.59 10.44 11.94
C SER A 110 0.89 11.49 10.88
#